data_AF-A0A496P5U3-F1
#
_entry.id   AF-A0A496P5U3-F1
#
_cell.length_a   1.000
_cell.length_b   1.000
_cell.length_c   1.000
_cell.angle_alpha   90.00
_cell.angle_beta   90.00
_cell.angle_gamma   90.00
#
_symmetry.space_group_name_H-M   'P 1'
#
loop_
_entity.id
_entity.type
_entity.pdbx_description
1 polymer ?
#
loop_
_entity_poly.entity_id
_entity_poly.type
_entity_poly.pdbx_seq_one_letter_code
_entity_poly.pdbx_strand_id
1 'polypeptide(L)'
;MSNNPYTAPDELITGGHVTKEYNSVTVLFDDIHYSLSSGQLNGGFHHTLGVRNQQLTYHIETEKDLPGGSVANYLAQEFEHIDVPVHFSTALLTSATPSLHAYTMVQESDTIVETIVTGGYKKTAHRAGTGYCYEEKDGEFHTPGTINILVFTNKALTDSAMVKAIMTITEAKTAALQDWKVESTQDFPKYNTH
;
A
#
# COMPACT_ATOMS: atom_id res chain seq x y z
N MET A 1 -0.29 -20.29 16.01
CA MET A 1 -0.09 -18.98 15.36
C MET A 1 0.59 -18.10 16.38
N SER A 2 1.82 -17.65 16.11
CA SER A 2 2.51 -16.68 16.96
C SER A 2 1.71 -15.39 16.96
N ASN A 3 1.38 -14.85 18.13
CA ASN A 3 0.68 -13.57 18.26
C ASN A 3 1.59 -12.49 17.64
N ASN A 4 1.23 -11.90 16.50
CA ASN A 4 2.02 -10.82 15.89
C ASN A 4 1.87 -9.58 16.77
N PRO A 5 2.93 -9.13 17.48
CA PRO A 5 2.83 -8.01 18.42
C PRO A 5 2.56 -6.68 17.73
N TYR A 6 2.70 -6.61 16.40
CA TYR A 6 2.43 -5.45 15.56
C TYR A 6 1.11 -5.61 14.78
N THR A 7 0.16 -6.36 15.31
CA THR A 7 -1.16 -6.49 14.66
C THR A 7 -1.89 -5.14 14.74
N ALA A 8 -2.45 -4.69 13.62
CA ALA A 8 -3.28 -3.47 13.62
C ALA A 8 -4.51 -3.68 14.52
N PRO A 9 -4.92 -2.67 15.30
CA PRO A 9 -6.17 -2.72 16.06
C PRO A 9 -7.35 -2.76 15.08
N ASP A 10 -8.54 -3.11 15.57
CA ASP A 10 -9.75 -3.11 14.74
C ASP A 10 -10.33 -1.68 14.56
N GLU A 11 -9.85 -0.72 15.36
CA GLU A 11 -10.16 0.70 15.24
C GLU A 11 -8.91 1.53 15.52
N LEU A 12 -8.64 2.51 14.67
CA LEU A 12 -7.54 3.46 14.82
C LEU A 12 -7.91 4.56 15.82
N ILE A 13 -6.92 5.04 16.56
CA ILE A 13 -7.10 6.18 17.50
C ILE A 13 -7.45 7.47 16.75
N THR A 14 -6.92 7.64 15.54
CA THR A 14 -7.22 8.76 14.64
C THR A 14 -8.59 8.65 13.98
N GLY A 15 -9.36 7.60 14.27
CA GLY A 15 -10.60 7.24 13.60
C GLY A 15 -10.36 6.30 12.43
N GLY A 16 -11.32 5.41 12.19
CA GLY A 16 -11.33 4.44 11.10
C GLY A 16 -11.31 2.99 11.59
N HIS A 17 -12.17 2.17 11.01
CA HIS A 17 -12.32 0.75 11.29
C HIS A 17 -11.43 -0.08 10.38
N VAL A 18 -10.56 -0.88 10.97
CA VAL A 18 -9.60 -1.72 10.25
C VAL A 18 -10.16 -3.12 10.10
N THR A 19 -10.43 -3.52 8.87
CA THR A 19 -10.78 -4.90 8.52
C THR A 19 -9.58 -5.57 7.85
N LYS A 20 -9.12 -6.67 8.45
CA LYS A 20 -8.04 -7.52 7.91
C LYS A 20 -8.67 -8.79 7.34
N GLU A 21 -8.65 -8.93 6.03
CA GLU A 21 -9.08 -10.14 5.34
C GLU A 21 -7.85 -10.96 4.91
N TYR A 22 -8.08 -12.16 4.39
CA TYR A 22 -7.00 -13.01 3.88
C TYR A 22 -6.15 -12.29 2.80
N ASN A 23 -6.82 -11.53 1.93
CA ASN A 23 -6.25 -10.85 0.77
C ASN A 23 -6.38 -9.32 0.84
N SER A 24 -6.79 -8.72 1.95
CA SER A 24 -6.87 -7.26 2.04
C SER A 24 -6.57 -6.72 3.44
N VAL A 25 -6.09 -5.46 3.49
CA VAL A 25 -6.28 -4.59 4.64
C VAL A 25 -7.14 -3.42 4.18
N THR A 26 -8.29 -3.24 4.82
CA THR A 26 -9.23 -2.15 4.52
C THR A 26 -9.40 -1.28 5.74
N VAL A 27 -9.37 0.04 5.56
CA VAL A 27 -9.72 1.02 6.58
C VAL A 27 -10.92 1.82 6.10
N LEU A 28 -12.02 1.76 6.85
CA LEU A 28 -13.25 2.49 6.56
C LEU A 28 -13.48 3.58 7.59
N PHE A 29 -13.97 4.73 7.16
CA PHE A 29 -14.24 5.88 8.00
C PHE A 29 -15.73 6.19 8.03
N ASP A 30 -16.23 6.63 9.18
CA ASP A 30 -17.62 7.08 9.33
C ASP A 30 -17.87 8.42 8.62
N ASP A 31 -16.82 9.23 8.48
CA ASP A 31 -16.84 10.55 7.85
C ASP A 31 -15.82 10.64 6.72
N ILE A 32 -16.04 11.56 5.78
CA ILE A 32 -15.13 11.79 4.65
C ILE A 32 -13.81 12.40 5.16
N HIS A 33 -12.71 11.73 4.84
CA HIS A 33 -11.35 12.18 5.13
C HIS A 33 -10.65 12.73 3.88
N TYR A 34 -9.75 13.69 4.06
CA TYR A 34 -8.89 14.17 2.99
C TYR A 34 -7.61 13.32 2.94
N SER A 35 -7.25 12.83 1.75
CA SER A 35 -6.19 11.85 1.57
C SER A 35 -5.28 12.20 0.39
N LEU A 36 -4.07 11.67 0.41
CA LEU A 36 -3.13 11.70 -0.71
C LEU A 36 -2.60 10.27 -0.90
N SER A 37 -2.78 9.71 -2.09
CA SER A 37 -2.51 8.30 -2.36
C SER A 37 -1.74 8.11 -3.66
N SER A 38 -0.85 7.12 -3.72
CA SER A 38 -0.25 6.64 -4.96
C SER A 38 -1.04 5.48 -5.59
N GLY A 39 -2.28 5.27 -5.15
CA GLY A 39 -3.12 4.15 -5.55
C GLY A 39 -3.56 4.17 -7.00
N GLN A 40 -3.79 2.98 -7.54
CA GLN A 40 -4.31 2.79 -8.89
C GLN A 40 -5.80 3.16 -8.99
N LEU A 41 -6.55 3.08 -7.88
CA LEU A 41 -7.92 3.59 -7.79
C LEU A 41 -7.93 4.92 -7.04
N ASN A 42 -8.44 5.97 -7.70
CA ASN A 42 -8.57 7.34 -7.18
C ASN A 42 -7.33 7.83 -6.41
N GLY A 43 -6.15 7.64 -7.00
CA GLY A 43 -4.90 8.20 -6.50
C GLY A 43 -4.86 9.72 -6.64
N GLY A 44 -3.81 10.34 -6.08
CA GLY A 44 -3.70 11.78 -5.95
C GLY A 44 -4.42 12.30 -4.70
N PHE A 45 -4.71 13.60 -4.68
CA PHE A 45 -5.51 14.22 -3.63
C PHE A 45 -6.97 13.82 -3.80
N HIS A 46 -7.55 13.26 -2.73
CA HIS A 46 -8.89 12.70 -2.83
C HIS A 46 -9.63 12.72 -1.49
N HIS A 47 -10.95 12.84 -1.57
CA HIS A 47 -11.85 12.67 -0.43
C HIS A 47 -12.26 11.20 -0.31
N THR A 48 -11.98 10.57 0.82
CA THR A 48 -12.11 9.12 1.00
C THR A 48 -12.91 8.74 2.26
N LEU A 49 -13.77 7.75 2.11
CA LEU A 49 -14.42 6.96 3.16
C LEU A 49 -13.77 5.59 3.31
N GLY A 50 -13.06 5.13 2.28
CA GLY A 50 -12.38 3.84 2.30
C GLY A 50 -10.96 3.91 1.74
N VAL A 51 -10.06 3.18 2.38
CA VAL A 51 -8.73 2.87 1.84
C VAL A 51 -8.56 1.36 1.85
N ARG A 52 -8.18 0.77 0.72
CA ARG A 52 -7.96 -0.68 0.61
C ARG A 52 -6.59 -0.99 0.02
N ASN A 53 -5.86 -1.84 0.70
CA ASN A 53 -4.62 -2.43 0.23
C ASN A 53 -4.91 -3.88 -0.15
N GLN A 54 -5.09 -4.13 -1.44
CA GLN A 54 -5.61 -5.36 -2.00
C GLN A 54 -4.48 -6.25 -2.51
N GLN A 55 -4.41 -7.48 -1.99
CA GLN A 55 -3.50 -8.50 -2.52
C GLN A 55 -4.09 -9.18 -3.73
N LEU A 56 -3.33 -9.23 -4.83
CA LEU A 56 -3.62 -10.15 -5.92
C LEU A 56 -3.12 -11.56 -5.54
N THR A 57 -4.06 -12.51 -5.43
CA THR A 57 -3.77 -13.87 -4.94
C THR A 57 -3.57 -14.90 -6.05
N TYR A 58 -3.71 -14.48 -7.31
CA TYR A 58 -3.58 -15.31 -8.50
C TYR A 58 -2.67 -14.63 -9.52
N HIS A 59 -2.10 -15.43 -10.42
CA HIS A 59 -1.29 -14.90 -11.51
C HIS A 59 -2.20 -14.36 -12.62
N ILE A 60 -1.81 -13.23 -13.20
CA ILE A 60 -2.39 -12.67 -14.42
C ILE A 60 -1.27 -12.54 -15.44
N GLU A 61 -1.55 -12.85 -16.71
CA GLU A 61 -0.58 -12.65 -17.79
C GLU A 61 -0.57 -11.17 -18.18
N THR A 62 -1.76 -10.59 -18.35
CA THR A 62 -1.98 -9.21 -18.72
C THR A 62 -2.96 -8.51 -17.77
N GLU A 63 -2.89 -7.17 -17.71
CA GLU A 63 -3.85 -6.38 -16.92
C GLU A 63 -5.31 -6.62 -17.35
N LYS A 64 -5.54 -6.95 -18.62
CA LYS A 64 -6.88 -7.23 -19.16
C LYS A 64 -7.52 -8.49 -18.60
N ASP A 65 -6.72 -9.37 -17.98
CA ASP A 65 -7.20 -10.59 -17.35
C ASP A 65 -7.78 -10.32 -15.95
N LEU A 66 -7.58 -9.13 -15.40
CA LEU A 66 -8.24 -8.71 -14.17
C LEU A 66 -9.75 -8.55 -14.38
N PRO A 67 -10.58 -8.86 -13.36
CA PRO A 67 -12.00 -8.51 -13.39
C PRO A 67 -12.20 -7.03 -13.72
N GLY A 68 -13.04 -6.73 -14.71
CA GLY A 68 -13.24 -5.37 -15.20
C GLY A 68 -12.18 -4.86 -16.18
N GLY A 69 -11.16 -5.65 -16.51
CA GLY A 69 -10.19 -5.39 -17.58
C GLY A 69 -9.13 -4.33 -17.28
N SER A 70 -9.04 -3.85 -16.04
CA SER A 70 -8.00 -2.94 -15.56
C SER A 70 -7.81 -3.08 -14.04
N VAL A 71 -6.67 -2.64 -13.51
CA VAL A 71 -6.42 -2.61 -12.06
C VAL A 71 -7.45 -1.73 -11.35
N ALA A 72 -7.75 -0.56 -11.91
CA ALA A 72 -8.71 0.38 -11.33
C ALA A 72 -10.12 -0.22 -11.25
N ASN A 73 -10.58 -0.90 -12.31
CA ASN A 73 -11.90 -1.53 -12.33
C ASN A 73 -11.97 -2.72 -11.38
N TYR A 74 -10.91 -3.50 -11.28
CA TYR A 74 -10.82 -4.58 -10.30
C TYR A 74 -10.94 -4.05 -8.86
N LEU A 75 -10.17 -3.01 -8.52
CA LEU A 75 -10.22 -2.38 -7.21
C LEU A 75 -11.58 -1.72 -6.93
N ALA A 76 -12.23 -1.16 -7.95
CA ALA A 76 -13.58 -0.62 -7.84
C ALA A 76 -14.59 -1.71 -7.46
N GLN A 77 -14.53 -2.87 -8.12
CA GLN A 77 -15.40 -4.03 -7.80
C GLN A 77 -15.18 -4.53 -6.36
N GLU A 78 -13.94 -4.51 -5.86
CA GLU A 78 -13.67 -4.87 -4.46
C GLU A 78 -14.37 -3.93 -3.47
N PHE A 79 -14.51 -2.64 -3.78
CA PHE A 79 -15.30 -1.71 -2.95
C PHE A 79 -16.81 -1.88 -3.12
N GLU A 80 -17.28 -2.21 -4.32
CA GLU A 80 -18.69 -2.55 -4.56
C GLU A 80 -19.11 -3.78 -3.74
N HIS A 81 -18.26 -4.80 -3.62
CA HIS A 81 -18.54 -6.00 -2.82
C HIS A 81 -18.68 -5.75 -1.32
N ILE A 82 -18.11 -4.65 -0.81
CA ILE A 82 -18.21 -4.26 0.60
C ILE A 82 -19.15 -3.06 0.81
N ASP A 83 -19.97 -2.73 -0.19
CA ASP A 83 -20.97 -1.65 -0.17
C ASP A 83 -20.40 -0.26 0.17
N VAL A 84 -19.17 0.03 -0.29
CA VAL A 84 -18.52 1.35 -0.10
C VAL A 84 -18.53 2.13 -1.42
N PRO A 85 -18.92 3.42 -1.43
CA PRO A 85 -18.92 4.23 -2.65
C PRO A 85 -17.52 4.33 -3.29
N VAL A 86 -17.37 3.79 -4.50
CA VAL A 86 -16.10 3.79 -5.25
C VAL A 86 -15.54 5.21 -5.41
N HIS A 87 -16.41 6.20 -5.66
CA HIS A 87 -16.00 7.60 -5.82
C HIS A 87 -15.34 8.17 -4.54
N PHE A 88 -15.62 7.63 -3.35
CA PHE A 88 -15.00 8.04 -2.09
C PHE A 88 -14.03 6.97 -1.58
N SER A 89 -13.34 6.28 -2.47
CA SER A 89 -12.45 5.19 -2.10
C SER A 89 -11.13 5.28 -2.84
N THR A 90 -10.02 4.99 -2.17
CA THR A 90 -8.71 4.82 -2.82
C THR A 90 -8.15 3.44 -2.52
N ALA A 91 -7.46 2.84 -3.48
CA ALA A 91 -6.85 1.55 -3.27
C ALA A 91 -5.54 1.33 -4.01
N LEU A 92 -4.77 0.43 -3.43
CA LEU A 92 -3.49 -0.03 -3.93
C LEU A 92 -3.59 -1.54 -4.21
N LEU A 93 -3.09 -1.98 -5.36
CA LEU A 93 -2.83 -3.41 -5.60
C LEU A 93 -1.45 -3.79 -5.05
N THR A 94 -1.32 -4.99 -4.47
CA THR A 94 -0.05 -5.51 -3.93
C THR A 94 0.11 -7.01 -4.14
N SER A 95 1.37 -7.47 -4.18
CA SER A 95 1.72 -8.90 -4.04
C SER A 95 2.04 -9.30 -2.60
N ALA A 96 2.14 -8.32 -1.69
CA ALA A 96 2.41 -8.60 -0.29
C ALA A 96 1.24 -9.34 0.34
N THR A 97 1.53 -10.38 1.10
CA THR A 97 0.49 -11.07 1.87
C THR A 97 0.04 -10.16 3.02
N PRO A 98 -1.25 -9.79 3.12
CA PRO A 98 -1.77 -8.88 4.15
C PRO A 98 -1.57 -9.38 5.59
N SER A 99 -1.44 -10.69 5.78
CA SER A 99 -1.05 -11.28 7.06
C SER A 99 0.36 -10.86 7.52
N LEU A 100 1.20 -10.38 6.60
CA LEU A 100 2.50 -9.76 6.86
C LEU A 100 2.35 -8.24 6.97
N HIS A 101 1.56 -7.80 7.95
CA HIS A 101 1.47 -6.39 8.31
C HIS A 101 2.12 -6.09 9.66
N ALA A 102 2.55 -4.84 9.81
CA ALA A 102 2.98 -4.26 11.06
C ALA A 102 2.26 -2.94 11.29
N TYR A 103 1.74 -2.76 12.49
CA TYR A 103 1.14 -1.54 12.98
C TYR A 103 2.07 -0.89 14.00
N THR A 104 2.16 0.43 13.95
CA THR A 104 2.81 1.25 14.96
C THR A 104 2.05 2.57 15.12
N MET A 105 2.18 3.17 16.31
CA MET A 105 1.63 4.47 16.63
C MET A 105 2.71 5.30 17.32
N VAL A 106 2.83 6.55 16.89
CA VAL A 106 3.66 7.56 17.55
C VAL A 106 2.77 8.74 17.91
N GLN A 107 2.90 9.20 19.14
CA GLN A 107 2.24 10.40 19.62
C GLN A 107 3.29 11.39 20.13
N GLU A 108 3.23 12.62 19.61
CA GLU A 108 4.02 13.74 20.10
C GLU A 108 3.08 14.90 20.41
N SER A 109 3.04 15.31 21.69
CA SER A 109 2.04 16.25 22.19
C SER A 109 0.61 15.78 21.86
N ASP A 110 -0.13 16.55 21.06
CA ASP A 110 -1.49 16.26 20.61
C ASP A 110 -1.56 15.74 19.16
N THR A 111 -0.41 15.46 18.54
CA THR A 111 -0.32 14.89 17.19
C THR A 111 -0.10 13.40 17.28
N ILE A 112 -0.99 12.64 16.64
CA ILE A 112 -0.94 11.19 16.55
C ILE A 112 -0.65 10.82 15.10
N VAL A 113 0.26 9.88 14.90
CA VAL A 113 0.53 9.24 13.61
C VAL A 113 0.44 7.74 13.79
N GLU A 114 -0.53 7.14 13.13
CA GLU A 114 -0.71 5.68 13.06
C GLU A 114 -0.25 5.18 11.70
N THR A 115 0.43 4.05 11.67
CA THR A 115 0.97 3.50 10.43
C THR A 115 0.73 2.01 10.35
N ILE A 116 0.16 1.56 9.23
CA ILE A 116 0.04 0.16 8.86
C ILE A 116 0.94 -0.08 7.66
N VAL A 117 1.94 -0.93 7.82
CA VAL A 117 2.85 -1.34 6.74
C VAL A 117 2.53 -2.78 6.36
N THR A 118 2.27 -3.05 5.09
CA THR A 118 2.27 -4.42 4.56
C THR A 118 3.53 -4.62 3.74
N GLY A 119 4.21 -5.74 3.90
CA GLY A 119 5.44 -6.02 3.14
C GLY A 119 5.59 -7.48 2.76
N GLY A 120 5.86 -7.74 1.48
CA GLY A 120 6.41 -9.01 1.01
C GLY A 120 7.94 -8.92 0.96
N TYR A 121 8.65 -9.55 1.90
CA TYR A 121 10.12 -9.49 1.96
C TYR A 121 10.82 -10.34 0.90
N LYS A 122 10.11 -11.29 0.27
CA LYS A 122 10.71 -12.18 -0.73
C LYS A 122 11.01 -11.40 -2.01
N LYS A 123 12.29 -11.05 -2.16
CA LYS A 123 12.98 -10.56 -3.37
C LYS A 123 12.78 -9.10 -3.79
N THR A 124 11.89 -8.28 -3.23
CA THR A 124 11.58 -6.99 -3.88
C THR A 124 11.26 -5.83 -2.95
N ALA A 125 11.96 -5.72 -1.82
CA ALA A 125 11.90 -4.50 -1.02
C ALA A 125 12.56 -3.34 -1.81
N HIS A 126 11.76 -2.61 -2.57
CA HIS A 126 12.28 -1.67 -3.57
C HIS A 126 12.52 -0.27 -3.00
N ARG A 127 13.63 0.35 -3.42
CA ARG A 127 13.97 1.76 -3.23
C ARG A 127 14.14 2.44 -4.58
N ALA A 128 14.06 3.77 -4.64
CA ALA A 128 14.37 4.48 -5.88
C ALA A 128 15.80 4.17 -6.36
N GLY A 129 15.96 3.84 -7.66
CA GLY A 129 17.25 3.58 -8.29
C GLY A 129 17.76 2.12 -8.25
N THR A 130 16.96 1.15 -7.79
CA THR A 130 17.39 -0.28 -7.73
C THR A 130 16.92 -1.18 -8.88
N GLY A 131 16.59 -0.61 -10.04
CA GLY A 131 16.17 -1.35 -11.25
C GLY A 131 14.68 -1.73 -11.23
N TYR A 132 13.95 -1.45 -12.30
CA TYR A 132 12.50 -1.63 -12.33
C TYR A 132 12.12 -3.13 -12.39
N CYS A 133 11.32 -3.61 -11.43
CA CYS A 133 10.61 -4.89 -11.56
C CYS A 133 9.16 -4.71 -12.00
N TYR A 134 8.69 -3.47 -12.17
CA TYR A 134 7.56 -3.18 -13.04
C TYR A 134 8.14 -2.98 -14.44
N GLU A 135 8.33 -4.07 -15.16
CA GLU A 135 8.65 -4.03 -16.58
C GLU A 135 7.47 -4.64 -17.32
N GLU A 136 6.69 -3.81 -18.01
CA GLU A 136 5.85 -4.30 -19.11
C GLU A 136 6.80 -4.60 -20.27
N LYS A 137 7.39 -5.79 -20.25
CA LYS A 137 8.20 -6.29 -21.36
C LYS A 137 7.43 -7.43 -22.01
N ASP A 138 7.21 -7.31 -23.32
CA ASP A 138 6.58 -8.36 -24.13
C ASP A 138 5.19 -8.83 -23.64
N GLY A 139 4.49 -8.01 -22.86
CA GLY A 139 3.14 -8.28 -22.36
C GLY A 139 3.08 -9.14 -21.08
N GLU A 140 4.20 -9.44 -20.43
CA GLU A 140 4.20 -10.21 -19.18
C GLU A 140 4.12 -9.32 -17.93
N PHE A 141 3.18 -9.63 -17.03
CA PHE A 141 3.01 -8.92 -15.76
C PHE A 141 3.76 -9.60 -14.60
N HIS A 142 4.87 -8.98 -14.17
CA HIS A 142 5.63 -9.40 -12.99
C HIS A 142 5.37 -8.45 -11.83
N THR A 143 4.64 -8.87 -10.80
CA THR A 143 4.34 -8.00 -9.65
C THR A 143 5.36 -8.20 -8.52
N PRO A 144 6.30 -7.25 -8.30
CA PRO A 144 7.20 -7.34 -7.17
C PRO A 144 6.43 -7.33 -5.84
N GLY A 145 6.88 -8.12 -4.86
CA GLY A 145 6.52 -7.95 -3.45
C GLY A 145 6.72 -6.50 -3.02
N THR A 146 5.63 -5.82 -2.70
CA THR A 146 5.62 -4.37 -2.50
C THR A 146 5.50 -4.03 -1.02
N ILE A 147 6.20 -2.99 -0.57
CA ILE A 147 5.96 -2.41 0.76
C ILE A 147 5.00 -1.25 0.58
N ASN A 148 3.75 -1.45 0.99
CA ASN A 148 2.71 -0.42 1.04
C ASN A 148 2.60 0.10 2.46
N ILE A 149 2.45 1.42 2.60
CA ILE A 149 2.42 2.13 3.87
C ILE A 149 1.12 2.94 3.88
N LEU A 150 0.25 2.66 4.83
CA LEU A 150 -0.93 3.46 5.14
C LEU A 150 -0.61 4.29 6.38
N VAL A 151 -0.77 5.62 6.30
CA VAL A 151 -0.48 6.55 7.39
C VAL A 151 -1.71 7.38 7.69
N PHE A 152 -2.05 7.49 8.97
CA PHE A 152 -3.22 8.20 9.47
C PHE A 152 -2.77 9.20 10.54
N THR A 153 -3.40 10.38 10.57
CA THR A 153 -3.11 11.39 11.58
C THR A 153 -4.39 12.14 11.98
N ASN A 154 -4.46 12.56 13.24
CA ASN A 154 -5.55 13.37 13.77
C ASN A 154 -5.45 14.86 13.39
N LYS A 155 -4.46 15.24 12.56
CA LYS A 155 -4.25 16.61 12.11
C LYS A 155 -4.72 16.81 10.68
N ALA A 156 -5.49 17.88 10.45
CA ALA A 156 -5.78 18.35 9.11
C ALA A 156 -4.50 18.95 8.49
N LEU A 157 -3.97 18.29 7.47
CA LEU A 157 -2.78 18.73 6.75
C LEU A 157 -3.17 19.51 5.50
N THR A 158 -2.40 20.56 5.19
CA THR A 158 -2.50 21.25 3.90
C THR A 158 -1.93 20.38 2.78
N ASP A 159 -2.27 20.67 1.52
CA ASP A 159 -1.72 19.94 0.37
C ASP A 159 -0.19 19.88 0.39
N SER A 160 0.47 21.01 0.68
CA SER A 160 1.93 21.08 0.82
C SER A 160 2.46 20.21 1.96
N ALA A 161 1.73 20.08 3.07
CA ALA A 161 2.12 19.22 4.18
C ALA A 161 1.91 17.73 3.86
N MET A 162 0.83 17.38 3.15
CA MET A 162 0.58 16.00 2.67
C MET A 162 1.68 15.54 1.71
N VAL A 163 2.08 16.38 0.75
CA VAL A 163 3.17 16.06 -0.18
C VAL A 163 4.49 15.87 0.56
N LYS A 164 4.81 16.78 1.50
CA LYS A 164 6.01 16.63 2.35
C LYS A 164 5.98 15.35 3.18
N ALA A 165 4.82 14.99 3.73
CA ALA A 165 4.66 13.77 4.50
C ALA A 165 4.97 12.54 3.64
N ILE A 166 4.44 12.46 2.41
CA ILE A 166 4.78 11.37 1.48
C ILE A 166 6.28 11.31 1.21
N MET A 167 6.93 12.46 0.94
CA MET A 167 8.38 12.49 0.73
C MET A 167 9.13 11.91 1.93
N THR A 168 8.83 12.38 3.15
CA THR A 168 9.44 11.89 4.38
C THR A 168 9.17 10.41 4.63
N ILE A 169 7.95 9.93 4.37
CA ILE A 169 7.60 8.50 4.47
C ILE A 169 8.46 7.67 3.51
N THR A 170 8.67 8.14 2.27
CA THR A 170 9.49 7.42 1.28
C THR A 170 10.98 7.44 1.62
N GLU A 171 11.49 8.53 2.20
CA GLU A 171 12.86 8.63 2.72
C GLU A 171 13.06 7.67 3.89
N ALA A 172 12.13 7.66 4.85
CA ALA A 172 12.17 6.75 6.00
C ALA A 172 12.11 5.27 5.58
N LYS A 173 11.24 4.92 4.63
CA LYS A 173 11.19 3.57 4.03
C LYS A 173 12.54 3.21 3.42
N THR A 174 13.13 4.12 2.66
CA THR A 174 14.42 3.88 1.99
C THR A 174 15.56 3.70 3.00
N ALA A 175 15.62 4.54 4.03
CA ALA A 175 16.61 4.44 5.11
C ALA A 175 16.48 3.11 5.86
N ALA A 176 15.25 2.72 6.25
CA ALA A 176 15.00 1.46 6.93
C ALA A 176 15.47 0.23 6.11
N LEU A 177 15.20 0.22 4.81
CA LEU A 177 15.66 -0.85 3.92
C LEU A 177 17.19 -0.89 3.78
N GLN A 178 17.84 0.28 3.77
CA GLN A 178 19.31 0.38 3.74
C GLN A 178 19.93 -0.14 5.04
N ASP A 179 19.41 0.28 6.19
CA ASP A 179 19.90 -0.14 7.50
C ASP A 179 19.76 -1.66 7.70
N TRP A 180 18.67 -2.23 7.19
CA TRP A 180 18.41 -3.67 7.23
C TRP A 180 19.20 -4.45 6.17
N LYS A 181 20.00 -3.79 5.33
CA LYS A 181 20.76 -4.39 4.22
C LYS A 181 19.89 -5.27 3.33
N VAL A 182 18.62 -4.88 3.13
CA VAL A 182 17.74 -5.62 2.24
C VAL A 182 18.15 -5.29 0.81
N GLU A 183 18.75 -6.25 0.14
CA GLU A 183 19.12 -6.11 -1.27
C GLU A 183 17.87 -6.22 -2.15
N SER A 184 17.59 -5.18 -2.94
CA SER A 184 16.68 -5.29 -4.08
C SER A 184 17.39 -6.12 -5.14
N THR A 185 16.96 -7.38 -5.31
CA THR A 185 17.36 -8.30 -6.40
C THR A 185 18.78 -8.10 -6.96
N GLN A 186 19.83 -8.50 -6.23
CA GLN A 186 21.14 -8.75 -6.88
C GLN A 186 21.26 -10.13 -7.53
N ASP A 187 20.20 -10.95 -7.49
CA ASP A 187 20.21 -12.33 -8.03
C ASP A 187 19.75 -12.46 -9.49
N PHE A 188 19.60 -11.37 -10.26
CA PHE A 188 19.47 -11.50 -11.71
C PHE A 188 20.85 -11.43 -12.35
N PRO A 189 21.30 -12.47 -13.09
CA PRO A 189 22.54 -12.37 -13.85
C PRO A 189 22.41 -11.18 -14.78
N LYS A 190 23.33 -10.22 -14.67
CA LYS A 190 23.51 -9.19 -15.68
C LYS A 190 23.76 -9.93 -16.99
N TYR A 191 22.77 -10.00 -17.88
CA TYR A 191 23.00 -10.46 -19.23
C TYR A 191 24.01 -9.49 -19.85
N ASN A 192 25.24 -9.98 -20.04
CA ASN A 192 26.26 -9.27 -20.80
C ASN A 192 25.71 -9.03 -22.20
N THR A 193 25.38 -7.78 -22.51
CA THR A 193 25.16 -7.34 -23.88
C THR A 193 26.50 -7.31 -24.59
N HIS A 194 26.74 -8.31 -25.44
CA HIS A 194 27.67 -8.22 -26.57
C HIS A 194 26.91 -7.71 -27.80
#